data_AF-A0A9D7ELJ8-F1
#
_entry.id   AF-A0A9D7ELJ8-F1
#
_cell.length_a   1.000
_cell.length_b   1.000
_cell.length_c   1.000
_cell.angle_alpha   90.00
_cell.angle_beta   90.00
_cell.angle_gamma   90.00
#
_symmetry.space_group_name_H-M   'P 1'
#
loop_
_entity.id
_entity.type
_entity.pdbx_description
1 polymer ?
#
loop_
_entity_poly.entity_id
_entity_poly.type
_entity_poly.pdbx_seq_one_letter_code
_entity_poly.pdbx_strand_id
1 'polypeptide(L)'
;MKYVYLVLTLLALSLTSVSAQSDFFYYNLDGSPINLNVFDSLVAVRFDPSHREDARAFALEQSLLVDNSDFEFVGNRTHIFRIEPGYSLAQAMSELRSQENVTMVNPVAHNRYGDRWKMNNQLMVTYLQSTDQAQIDSLELVFGLDRVEVLDDKLKAFVLDYNMKTQSDITKIARDYFNTGLCLAFEPAMTFVAYPASLDPYYEYQYQLHNFGQEGGSADADIDWNESNLHQRALVSYPTVALMDARIPARPSRTCRKLERLVI
;
A
#
# COMPACT_ATOMS: atom_id res chain seq x y z
N MET A 1 46.49 31.65 17.85
CA MET A 1 45.06 32.08 17.94
C MET A 1 44.33 32.04 16.59
N LYS A 2 44.83 32.65 15.49
CA LYS A 2 44.13 32.68 14.19
C LYS A 2 43.71 31.31 13.63
N TYR A 3 44.55 30.27 13.76
CA TYR A 3 44.24 28.93 13.26
C TYR A 3 43.22 28.15 14.09
N VAL A 4 43.06 28.49 15.38
CA VAL A 4 42.09 27.83 16.27
C VAL A 4 40.66 28.20 15.88
N TYR A 5 40.42 29.46 15.53
CA TYR A 5 39.12 29.92 15.04
C TYR A 5 38.79 29.27 13.70
N LEU A 6 39.73 29.16 12.77
CA LEU A 6 39.52 28.51 11.47
C LEU A 6 39.09 27.03 11.63
N VAL A 7 39.77 26.28 12.51
CA VAL A 7 39.44 24.88 12.80
C VAL A 7 38.06 24.76 13.46
N LEU A 8 37.72 25.63 14.42
CA LEU A 8 36.40 25.66 15.04
C LEU A 8 35.28 26.02 14.04
N THR A 9 35.56 26.90 13.08
CA THR A 9 34.56 27.27 12.06
C THR A 9 34.33 26.13 11.07
N LEU A 10 35.39 25.44 10.64
CA LEU A 10 35.30 24.25 9.78
C LEU A 10 34.57 23.09 10.48
N LEU A 11 34.85 22.87 11.77
CA LEU A 11 34.15 21.85 12.56
C LEU A 11 32.66 22.17 12.72
N ALA A 12 32.32 23.44 12.98
CA ALA A 12 30.93 23.89 13.06
C ALA A 12 30.18 23.75 11.72
N LEU A 13 30.83 24.04 10.58
CA LEU A 13 30.23 23.83 9.25
C LEU A 13 30.05 22.34 8.91
N SER A 14 30.93 21.47 9.40
CA SER A 14 30.76 20.01 9.19
C SER A 14 29.60 19.42 9.99
N LEU A 15 29.19 20.06 11.09
CA LEU A 15 28.06 19.63 11.92
C LEU A 15 26.70 20.10 11.41
N THR A 16 26.64 21.10 10.51
CA THR A 16 25.37 21.61 9.96
C THR A 16 24.86 20.81 8.76
N SER A 17 25.55 19.75 8.35
CA SER A 17 25.12 18.87 7.24
C SER A 17 24.33 17.65 7.73
N VAL A 18 23.64 17.75 8.87
CA VAL A 18 22.57 16.81 9.20
C VAL A 18 21.45 17.11 8.21
N SER A 19 21.50 16.45 7.05
CA SER A 19 20.38 16.40 6.12
C SER A 19 19.15 16.04 6.94
N ALA A 20 18.14 16.90 6.94
CA ALA A 20 16.83 16.58 7.50
C ALA A 20 16.39 15.27 6.84
N GLN A 21 16.52 14.17 7.58
CA GLN A 21 16.03 12.88 7.13
C GLN A 21 14.53 13.03 6.99
N SER A 22 13.95 12.56 5.87
CA SER A 22 12.49 12.59 5.71
C SER A 22 11.86 11.94 6.94
N ASP A 23 10.91 12.60 7.58
CA ASP A 23 10.19 12.02 8.72
C ASP A 23 9.34 10.81 8.30
N PHE A 24 9.12 10.65 6.99
CA PHE A 24 8.32 9.60 6.36
C PHE A 24 9.22 8.53 5.75
N PHE A 25 9.56 7.52 6.55
CA PHE A 25 10.25 6.33 6.08
C PHE A 25 9.81 5.10 6.85
N TYR A 26 10.01 3.94 6.24
CA TYR A 26 9.84 2.62 6.86
C TYR A 26 11.02 1.72 6.45
N TYR A 27 11.08 0.51 7.00
CA TYR A 27 12.12 -0.46 6.67
C TYR A 27 11.58 -1.58 5.78
N ASN A 28 12.34 -1.93 4.75
CA ASN A 28 12.13 -3.14 3.96
C ASN A 28 12.38 -4.42 4.79
N LEU A 29 11.99 -5.56 4.24
CA LEU A 29 12.35 -6.90 4.72
C LEU A 29 13.86 -7.09 5.02
N ASP A 30 14.75 -6.40 4.30
CA ASP A 30 16.20 -6.49 4.50
C ASP A 30 16.74 -5.47 5.54
N GLY A 31 15.86 -4.70 6.18
CA GLY A 31 16.20 -3.65 7.13
C GLY A 31 16.70 -2.36 6.49
N SER A 32 16.70 -2.23 5.15
CA SER A 32 17.04 -0.98 4.48
C SER A 32 15.91 0.05 4.61
N PRO A 33 16.21 1.33 4.85
CA PRO A 33 15.18 2.36 4.94
C PRO A 33 14.65 2.74 3.55
N ILE A 34 13.33 2.75 3.39
CA ILE A 34 12.63 3.38 2.26
C ILE A 34 12.17 4.76 2.69
N ASN A 35 12.80 5.79 2.12
CA ASN A 35 12.34 7.17 2.26
C ASN A 35 11.19 7.42 1.30
N LEU A 36 10.11 7.99 1.84
CA LEU A 36 8.99 8.51 1.09
C LEU A 36 9.06 10.04 1.09
N ASN A 37 8.71 10.63 -0.04
CA ASN A 37 8.46 12.06 -0.12
C ASN A 37 6.96 12.27 -0.09
N VAL A 38 6.48 13.17 0.77
CA VAL A 38 5.05 13.41 0.90
C VAL A 38 4.64 14.60 0.04
N PHE A 39 3.47 14.50 -0.59
CA PHE A 39 2.83 15.65 -1.22
C PHE A 39 2.12 16.48 -0.17
N ASP A 40 2.66 17.65 0.15
CA ASP A 40 2.05 18.58 1.11
C ASP A 40 0.66 19.09 0.67
N SER A 41 0.33 18.93 -0.61
CA SER A 41 -0.94 19.36 -1.20
C SER A 41 -1.97 18.25 -1.39
N LEU A 42 -1.68 16.99 -1.03
CA LEU A 42 -2.58 15.86 -1.30
C LEU A 42 -2.84 15.04 -0.03
N VAL A 43 -4.10 14.62 0.14
CA VAL A 43 -4.53 13.78 1.26
C VAL A 43 -5.45 12.67 0.77
N ALA A 44 -5.22 11.45 1.23
CA ALA A 44 -6.09 10.31 0.96
C ALA A 44 -7.08 10.14 2.10
N VAL A 45 -8.37 10.12 1.78
CA VAL A 45 -9.47 10.01 2.74
C VAL A 45 -10.32 8.80 2.39
N ARG A 46 -10.61 7.94 3.37
CA ARG A 46 -11.52 6.79 3.24
C ARG A 46 -12.79 7.06 4.02
N PHE A 47 -13.93 6.92 3.36
CA PHE A 47 -15.23 7.08 3.99
C PHE A 47 -15.72 5.80 4.66
N ASP A 48 -16.55 5.95 5.69
CA ASP A 48 -17.25 4.84 6.34
C ASP A 48 -18.14 4.11 5.33
N PRO A 49 -18.06 2.76 5.22
CA PRO A 49 -18.90 1.99 4.31
C PRO A 49 -20.42 2.11 4.58
N SER A 50 -20.83 2.50 5.79
CA SER A 50 -22.23 2.73 6.16
C SER A 50 -22.78 4.06 5.62
N HIS A 51 -21.92 5.02 5.28
CA HIS A 51 -22.29 6.31 4.73
C HIS A 51 -22.10 6.31 3.20
N ARG A 52 -23.11 6.81 2.47
CA ARG A 52 -22.98 7.05 1.03
C ARG A 52 -22.49 8.47 0.83
N GLU A 53 -21.17 8.64 0.92
CA GLU A 53 -20.55 9.94 0.68
C GLU A 53 -20.30 10.17 -0.80
N ASP A 54 -20.79 11.28 -1.31
CA ASP A 54 -20.34 11.84 -2.58
C ASP A 54 -19.07 12.65 -2.29
N ALA A 55 -17.92 12.15 -2.75
CA ALA A 55 -16.63 12.79 -2.52
C ALA A 55 -16.62 14.28 -2.93
N ARG A 56 -17.37 14.66 -3.97
CA ARG A 56 -17.47 16.06 -4.38
C ARG A 56 -18.28 16.89 -3.40
N ALA A 57 -19.42 16.37 -2.94
CA ALA A 57 -20.22 17.05 -1.92
C ALA A 57 -19.43 17.21 -0.62
N PHE A 58 -18.69 16.16 -0.23
CA PHE A 58 -17.79 16.23 0.91
C PHE A 58 -16.74 17.33 0.74
N ALA A 59 -16.04 17.41 -0.39
CA ALA A 59 -15.05 18.48 -0.64
C ALA A 59 -15.67 19.89 -0.58
N LEU A 60 -16.87 20.08 -1.13
CA LEU A 60 -17.61 21.35 -1.10
C LEU A 60 -17.92 21.83 0.32
N GLU A 61 -18.12 20.90 1.26
CA GLU A 61 -18.40 21.21 2.67
C GLU A 61 -17.12 21.50 3.47
N GLN A 62 -15.96 21.06 2.98
CA GLN A 62 -14.67 21.20 3.66
C GLN A 62 -13.86 22.37 3.07
N SER A 63 -13.81 23.50 3.75
CA SER A 63 -13.07 24.70 3.31
C SER A 63 -11.57 24.49 3.05
N LEU A 64 -10.98 23.42 3.61
CA LEU A 64 -9.57 23.06 3.45
C LEU A 64 -9.28 22.23 2.18
N LEU A 65 -10.32 21.82 1.44
CA LEU A 65 -10.21 21.01 0.23
C LEU A 65 -10.58 21.84 -0.99
N VAL A 66 -9.86 21.61 -2.10
CA VAL A 66 -10.19 22.25 -3.37
C VAL A 66 -11.49 21.64 -3.90
N ASP A 67 -12.49 22.47 -4.15
CA ASP A 67 -13.70 22.11 -4.91
C ASP A 67 -13.36 22.05 -6.40
N ASN A 68 -12.67 20.99 -6.82
CA ASN A 68 -12.49 20.69 -8.22
C ASN A 68 -12.76 19.22 -8.52
N SER A 69 -13.05 18.89 -9.78
CA SER A 69 -13.35 17.51 -10.18
C SER A 69 -12.14 16.56 -10.14
N ASP A 70 -10.97 16.99 -9.67
CA ASP A 70 -9.73 16.21 -9.73
C ASP A 70 -9.62 15.18 -8.59
N PHE A 71 -10.75 14.70 -8.07
CA PHE A 71 -10.78 13.64 -7.07
C PHE A 71 -10.46 12.30 -7.73
N GLU A 72 -9.37 11.68 -7.30
CA GLU A 72 -8.96 10.38 -7.80
C GLU A 72 -9.54 9.28 -6.90
N PHE A 73 -10.40 8.44 -7.45
CA PHE A 73 -10.89 7.25 -6.75
C PHE A 73 -9.82 6.16 -6.80
N VAL A 74 -9.42 5.66 -5.62
CA VAL A 74 -8.31 4.69 -5.48
C VAL A 74 -8.79 3.38 -4.84
N GLY A 75 -10.04 2.99 -5.12
CA GLY A 75 -10.66 1.79 -4.57
C GLY A 75 -11.00 1.88 -3.08
N ASN A 76 -11.78 0.90 -2.59
CA ASN A 76 -12.17 0.79 -1.18
C ASN A 76 -12.73 2.09 -0.56
N ARG A 77 -13.55 2.83 -1.34
CA ARG A 77 -14.13 4.14 -0.94
C ARG A 77 -13.10 5.17 -0.47
N THR A 78 -11.87 5.06 -1.00
CA THR A 78 -10.84 6.05 -0.76
C THR A 78 -10.76 7.01 -1.92
N HIS A 79 -10.69 8.29 -1.60
CA HIS A 79 -10.51 9.37 -2.55
C HIS A 79 -9.26 10.17 -2.18
N ILE A 80 -8.53 10.63 -3.18
CA ILE A 80 -7.45 11.61 -2.99
C ILE A 80 -8.02 13.00 -3.24
N PHE A 81 -7.80 13.88 -2.28
CA PHE A 81 -8.20 15.28 -2.34
C PHE A 81 -6.97 16.17 -2.42
N ARG A 82 -7.12 17.29 -3.11
CA ARG A 82 -6.16 18.40 -3.07
C ARG A 82 -6.51 19.33 -1.93
N ILE A 83 -5.49 19.74 -1.18
CA ILE A 83 -5.60 20.71 -0.09
C ILE A 83 -5.58 22.12 -0.69
N GLU A 84 -6.51 22.97 -0.23
CA GLU A 84 -6.61 24.37 -0.63
C GLU A 84 -5.35 25.15 -0.19
N PRO A 85 -4.77 26.01 -1.05
CA PRO A 85 -3.65 26.86 -0.67
C PRO A 85 -3.92 27.67 0.59
N GLY A 86 -2.98 27.62 1.54
CA GLY A 86 -3.08 28.29 2.84
C GLY A 86 -3.33 27.35 4.00
N TYR A 87 -3.77 26.10 3.74
CA TYR A 87 -3.85 25.04 4.72
C TYR A 87 -2.60 24.15 4.65
N SER A 88 -2.14 23.66 5.81
CA SER A 88 -1.05 22.67 5.87
C SER A 88 -1.62 21.25 5.83
N LEU A 89 -0.82 20.29 5.34
CA LEU A 89 -1.18 18.87 5.37
C LEU A 89 -1.54 18.38 6.77
N ALA A 90 -0.75 18.74 7.78
CA ALA A 90 -1.02 18.34 9.17
C ALA A 90 -2.36 18.88 9.68
N GLN A 91 -2.68 20.15 9.38
CA GLN A 91 -3.96 20.75 9.72
C GLN A 91 -5.11 20.02 9.00
N ALA A 92 -5.00 19.85 7.68
CA ALA A 92 -6.00 19.16 6.89
C ALA A 92 -6.28 17.76 7.41
N MET A 93 -5.23 16.99 7.70
CA MET A 93 -5.35 15.65 8.25
C MET A 93 -6.05 15.65 9.61
N SER A 94 -5.71 16.59 10.50
CA SER A 94 -6.33 16.70 11.83
C SER A 94 -7.83 17.01 11.73
N GLU A 95 -8.22 17.96 10.89
CA GLU A 95 -9.62 18.35 10.73
C GLU A 95 -10.45 17.22 10.09
N LEU A 96 -9.94 16.60 9.02
CA LEU A 96 -10.61 15.50 8.34
C LEU A 96 -10.78 14.26 9.23
N ARG A 97 -9.81 13.98 10.12
CA ARG A 97 -9.90 12.86 11.09
C ARG A 97 -11.00 13.03 12.13
N SER A 98 -11.47 14.25 12.34
CA SER A 98 -12.57 14.54 13.28
C SER A 98 -13.96 14.32 12.67
N GLN A 99 -14.05 14.09 11.36
CA GLN A 99 -15.32 13.86 10.68
C GLN A 99 -15.84 12.45 10.98
N GLU A 100 -17.09 12.32 11.41
CA GLU A 100 -17.70 11.04 11.82
C GLU A 100 -17.79 10.02 10.67
N ASN A 101 -17.96 10.51 9.44
CA ASN A 101 -18.04 9.70 8.22
C ASN A 101 -16.68 9.31 7.64
N VAL A 102 -15.56 9.70 8.27
CA VAL A 102 -14.20 9.42 7.80
C VAL A 102 -13.54 8.35 8.67
N THR A 103 -13.08 7.27 8.03
CA THR A 103 -12.41 6.14 8.69
C THR A 103 -10.89 6.12 8.50
N MET A 104 -10.39 6.82 7.48
CA MET A 104 -8.96 6.95 7.20
C MET A 104 -8.63 8.34 6.66
N VAL A 105 -7.48 8.87 7.08
CA VAL A 105 -6.85 10.07 6.55
C VAL A 105 -5.35 9.91 6.63
N ASN A 106 -4.72 9.77 5.47
CA ASN A 106 -3.28 9.55 5.33
C ASN A 106 -2.70 10.49 4.28
N PRO A 107 -1.41 10.82 4.38
CA PRO A 107 -0.73 11.59 3.34
C PRO A 107 -0.62 10.75 2.06
N VAL A 108 -0.55 11.44 0.91
CA VAL A 108 -0.13 10.81 -0.35
C VAL A 108 1.37 10.99 -0.46
N ALA A 109 2.09 9.90 -0.71
CA ALA A 109 3.53 9.90 -0.89
C ALA A 109 3.92 9.66 -2.34
N HIS A 110 5.18 9.91 -2.66
CA HIS A 110 5.82 9.40 -3.85
C HIS A 110 7.20 8.81 -3.56
N ASN A 111 7.58 7.85 -4.39
CA ASN A 111 8.92 7.29 -4.38
C ASN A 111 9.89 8.21 -5.16
N ARG A 112 11.15 7.77 -5.29
CA ARG A 112 12.20 8.49 -6.04
C ARG A 112 11.92 8.63 -7.54
N TYR A 113 10.99 7.86 -8.09
CA TYR A 113 10.60 7.90 -9.50
C TYR A 113 9.37 8.80 -9.74
N GLY A 114 8.76 9.33 -8.68
CA GLY A 114 7.55 10.16 -8.76
C GLY A 114 6.25 9.35 -8.78
N ASP A 115 6.32 8.03 -8.62
CA ASP A 115 5.12 7.20 -8.50
C ASP A 115 4.34 7.57 -7.26
N ARG A 116 3.02 7.76 -7.40
CA ARG A 116 2.14 8.14 -6.30
C ARG A 116 1.69 6.91 -5.52
N TRP A 117 1.83 6.97 -4.21
CA TRP A 117 1.47 5.92 -3.27
C TRP A 117 0.52 6.47 -2.22
N LYS A 118 -0.58 5.75 -2.02
CA LYS A 118 -1.52 5.96 -0.93
C LYS A 118 -1.15 4.97 0.17
N MET A 119 -0.96 5.46 1.37
CA MET A 119 -0.86 4.59 2.55
C MET A 119 -2.27 4.21 3.00
N ASN A 120 -2.50 2.93 3.27
CA ASN A 120 -3.72 2.49 3.94
C ASN A 120 -3.51 2.49 5.47
N ASN A 121 -4.45 1.93 6.25
CA ASN A 121 -4.29 1.80 7.71
C ASN A 121 -3.74 0.43 8.11
N GLN A 122 -3.32 -0.38 7.14
CA GLN A 122 -2.90 -1.74 7.38
C GLN A 122 -1.38 -1.84 7.32
N LEU A 123 -0.85 -2.77 8.11
CA LEU A 123 0.57 -3.04 8.26
C LEU A 123 0.75 -4.54 8.16
N MET A 124 1.72 -4.98 7.38
CA MET A 124 2.15 -6.38 7.40
C MET A 124 3.34 -6.50 8.35
N VAL A 125 3.23 -7.38 9.32
CA VAL A 125 4.30 -7.68 10.29
C VAL A 125 4.72 -9.13 10.18
N THR A 126 6.01 -9.38 10.32
CA THR A 126 6.55 -10.71 10.59
C THR A 126 7.41 -10.62 11.85
N TYR A 127 7.02 -11.30 12.91
CA TYR A 127 7.78 -11.29 14.17
C TYR A 127 8.99 -12.21 14.13
N LEU A 128 10.00 -11.95 14.97
CA LEU A 128 11.06 -12.92 15.21
C LEU A 128 10.46 -14.21 15.81
N GLN A 129 11.01 -15.35 15.43
CA GLN A 129 10.58 -16.64 15.98
C GLN A 129 10.70 -16.70 17.52
N SER A 130 11.68 -15.98 18.07
CA SER A 130 11.91 -15.85 19.52
C SER A 130 10.93 -14.95 20.25
N THR A 131 10.17 -14.08 19.55
CA THR A 131 9.21 -13.17 20.17
C THR A 131 8.00 -13.95 20.64
N ASP A 132 7.71 -13.97 21.93
CA ASP A 132 6.57 -14.72 22.46
C ASP A 132 5.24 -13.99 22.25
N GLN A 133 4.12 -14.70 22.42
CA GLN A 133 2.79 -14.16 22.16
C GLN A 133 2.44 -12.99 23.10
N ALA A 134 2.92 -13.02 24.35
CA ALA A 134 2.63 -11.96 25.31
C ALA A 134 3.35 -10.65 24.94
N GLN A 135 4.57 -10.75 24.40
CA GLN A 135 5.29 -9.60 23.83
C GLN A 135 4.57 -9.02 22.61
N ILE A 136 4.09 -9.88 21.72
CA ILE A 136 3.29 -9.48 20.54
C ILE A 136 2.03 -8.74 20.98
N ASP A 137 1.23 -9.35 21.87
CA ASP A 137 -0.03 -8.78 22.39
C ASP A 137 0.23 -7.41 23.06
N SER A 138 1.30 -7.32 23.87
CA SER A 138 1.68 -6.07 24.53
C SER A 138 2.06 -4.98 23.54
N LEU A 139 2.77 -5.34 22.46
CA LEU A 139 3.24 -4.38 21.48
C LEU A 139 2.08 -3.85 20.63
N GLU A 140 1.20 -4.73 20.16
CA GLU A 140 -0.03 -4.36 19.45
C GLU A 140 -0.91 -3.44 20.29
N LEU A 141 -1.08 -3.74 21.59
CA LEU A 141 -1.82 -2.88 22.50
C LEU A 141 -1.19 -1.50 22.67
N VAL A 142 0.14 -1.41 22.81
CA VAL A 142 0.87 -0.13 22.97
C VAL A 142 0.71 0.76 21.73
N PHE A 143 0.73 0.16 20.54
CA PHE A 143 0.59 0.89 19.28
C PHE A 143 -0.86 1.03 18.81
N GLY A 144 -1.84 0.49 19.54
CA GLY A 144 -3.26 0.55 19.18
C GLY A 144 -3.57 -0.17 17.86
N LEU A 145 -2.97 -1.33 17.67
CA LEU A 145 -3.11 -2.16 16.47
C LEU A 145 -4.04 -3.34 16.74
N ASP A 146 -4.94 -3.60 15.80
CA ASP A 146 -5.85 -4.74 15.82
C ASP A 146 -5.40 -5.77 14.77
N ARG A 147 -5.39 -7.07 15.10
CA ARG A 147 -5.14 -8.12 14.10
C ARG A 147 -6.35 -8.30 13.21
N VAL A 148 -6.16 -8.14 11.91
CA VAL A 148 -7.20 -8.38 10.90
C VAL A 148 -7.04 -9.72 10.21
N GLU A 149 -5.80 -10.15 10.00
CA GLU A 149 -5.52 -11.41 9.30
C GLU A 149 -4.27 -12.10 9.86
N VAL A 150 -4.31 -13.43 9.87
CA VAL A 150 -3.14 -14.29 10.11
C VAL A 150 -2.68 -14.82 8.76
N LEU A 151 -1.52 -14.36 8.30
CA LEU A 151 -0.95 -14.78 7.01
C LEU A 151 -0.27 -16.14 7.15
N ASP A 152 0.57 -16.29 8.18
CA ASP A 152 1.24 -17.54 8.51
C ASP A 152 1.57 -17.57 10.01
N ASP A 153 0.90 -18.46 10.74
CA ASP A 153 1.06 -18.62 12.18
C ASP A 153 2.45 -19.16 12.58
N LYS A 154 3.06 -20.00 11.73
CA LYS A 154 4.40 -20.53 11.99
C LYS A 154 5.46 -19.45 11.81
N LEU A 155 5.29 -18.60 10.80
CA LEU A 155 6.18 -17.46 10.57
C LEU A 155 5.87 -16.27 11.48
N LYS A 156 4.77 -16.33 12.24
CA LYS A 156 4.24 -15.20 13.04
C LYS A 156 4.04 -13.97 12.15
N ALA A 157 3.39 -14.19 11.02
CA ALA A 157 3.09 -13.18 10.02
C ALA A 157 1.62 -12.78 10.08
N PHE A 158 1.35 -11.48 10.21
CA PHE A 158 0.01 -10.94 10.42
C PHE A 158 -0.23 -9.68 9.59
N VAL A 159 -1.50 -9.42 9.28
CA VAL A 159 -1.97 -8.09 8.87
C VAL A 159 -2.59 -7.42 10.08
N LEU A 160 -2.02 -6.30 10.47
CA LEU A 160 -2.53 -5.43 11.52
C LEU A 160 -3.27 -4.25 10.88
N ASP A 161 -4.33 -3.78 11.51
CA ASP A 161 -4.99 -2.54 11.16
C ASP A 161 -4.83 -1.55 12.30
N TYR A 162 -4.45 -0.34 11.92
CA TYR A 162 -4.24 0.77 12.82
C TYR A 162 -5.54 1.55 12.94
N ASN A 163 -6.11 1.52 14.14
CA ASN A 163 -7.26 2.33 14.46
C ASN A 163 -6.80 3.79 14.62
N MET A 164 -7.21 4.66 13.70
CA MET A 164 -6.72 6.04 13.55
C MET A 164 -6.86 6.98 14.76
N LYS A 165 -7.41 6.51 15.88
CA LYS A 165 -7.58 7.29 17.11
C LYS A 165 -6.28 7.87 17.66
N THR A 166 -5.11 7.32 17.33
CA THR A 166 -3.86 7.77 17.97
C THR A 166 -3.17 8.97 17.31
N GLN A 167 -3.80 9.62 16.31
CA GLN A 167 -3.25 10.74 15.51
C GLN A 167 -1.88 10.49 14.84
N SER A 168 -1.26 9.33 15.09
CA SER A 168 0.07 8.98 14.63
C SER A 168 0.07 8.58 13.16
N ASP A 169 1.17 8.92 12.47
CA ASP A 169 1.42 8.53 11.09
C ASP A 169 1.79 7.03 11.03
N ILE A 170 1.26 6.32 10.04
CA ILE A 170 1.50 4.89 9.87
C ILE A 170 2.97 4.54 9.59
N THR A 171 3.72 5.41 8.90
CA THR A 171 5.16 5.23 8.68
C THR A 171 5.95 5.38 9.97
N LYS A 172 5.54 6.33 10.82
CA LYS A 172 6.10 6.48 12.17
C LYS A 172 5.83 5.25 13.03
N ILE A 173 4.59 4.76 13.03
CA ILE A 173 4.24 3.51 13.71
C ILE A 173 5.15 2.40 13.17
N ALA A 174 5.28 2.27 11.86
CA ALA A 174 6.08 1.21 11.25
C ALA A 174 7.55 1.23 11.66
N ARG A 175 8.17 2.40 11.61
CA ARG A 175 9.54 2.61 12.07
C ARG A 175 9.70 2.31 13.55
N ASP A 176 8.84 2.85 14.40
CA ASP A 176 8.94 2.73 15.85
C ASP A 176 8.68 1.26 16.27
N TYR A 177 7.79 0.57 15.56
CA TYR A 177 7.53 -0.85 15.72
C TYR A 177 8.75 -1.70 15.35
N PHE A 178 9.38 -1.42 14.19
CA PHE A 178 10.60 -2.10 13.76
C PHE A 178 11.76 -1.90 14.74
N ASN A 179 11.91 -0.68 15.25
CA ASN A 179 12.96 -0.32 16.21
C ASN A 179 12.84 -1.03 17.58
N THR A 180 11.73 -1.72 17.85
CA THR A 180 11.60 -2.57 19.05
C THR A 180 12.55 -3.78 19.00
N GLY A 181 13.00 -4.17 17.81
CA GLY A 181 13.82 -5.36 17.58
C GLY A 181 13.06 -6.67 17.76
N LEU A 182 11.72 -6.64 17.81
CA LEU A 182 10.88 -7.84 17.97
C LEU A 182 10.32 -8.39 16.65
N CYS A 183 10.49 -7.66 15.55
CA CYS A 183 10.05 -8.07 14.22
C CYS A 183 11.21 -8.11 13.21
N LEU A 184 11.05 -8.97 12.20
CA LEU A 184 11.91 -9.07 11.03
C LEU A 184 11.53 -8.04 9.97
N ALA A 185 10.24 -7.78 9.85
CA ALA A 185 9.68 -6.84 8.88
C ALA A 185 8.43 -6.19 9.43
N PHE A 186 8.24 -4.93 9.05
CA PHE A 186 7.04 -4.17 9.36
C PHE A 186 6.80 -3.13 8.27
N GLU A 187 5.90 -3.47 7.34
CA GLU A 187 5.67 -2.69 6.13
C GLU A 187 4.25 -2.12 6.14
N PRO A 188 4.09 -0.79 5.98
CA PRO A 188 2.78 -0.23 5.74
C PRO A 188 2.27 -0.72 4.38
N ALA A 189 1.02 -1.18 4.35
CA ALA A 189 0.40 -1.55 3.10
C ALA A 189 0.10 -0.26 2.30
N MET A 190 0.61 -0.24 1.07
CA MET A 190 0.45 0.91 0.19
C MET A 190 -0.29 0.47 -1.06
N THR A 191 -1.15 1.35 -1.56
CA THR A 191 -1.83 1.19 -2.84
C THR A 191 -1.19 2.13 -3.83
N PHE A 192 -0.73 1.59 -4.95
CA PHE A 192 -0.29 2.39 -6.08
C PHE A 192 -1.48 3.17 -6.64
N VAL A 193 -1.29 4.48 -6.80
CA VAL A 193 -2.29 5.36 -7.39
C VAL A 193 -2.00 5.40 -8.88
N ALA A 194 -2.67 4.53 -9.64
CA ALA A 194 -2.47 4.41 -11.07
C ALA A 194 -2.71 5.76 -11.75
N TYR A 195 -1.79 6.16 -12.65
CA TYR A 195 -2.05 7.25 -13.57
C TYR A 195 -3.33 6.96 -14.37
N PRO A 196 -4.10 8.00 -14.77
CA PRO A 196 -5.34 7.81 -15.51
C PRO A 196 -5.14 6.80 -16.62
N ALA A 197 -6.06 5.83 -16.70
CA ALA A 197 -5.98 4.67 -17.58
C ALA A 197 -5.42 5.07 -18.95
N SER A 198 -4.40 4.34 -19.40
CA SER A 198 -3.94 4.43 -20.77
C SER A 198 -5.16 4.42 -21.68
N LEU A 199 -5.13 5.20 -22.78
CA LEU A 199 -6.17 5.11 -23.81
C LEU A 199 -6.26 3.70 -24.43
N ASP A 200 -5.28 2.84 -24.13
CA ASP A 200 -5.32 1.42 -24.42
C ASP A 200 -6.37 0.70 -23.54
N PRO A 201 -7.50 0.24 -24.12
CA PRO A 201 -8.51 -0.52 -23.38
C PRO A 201 -7.99 -1.88 -22.89
N TYR A 202 -6.80 -2.31 -23.34
CA TYR A 202 -6.15 -3.52 -22.88
C TYR A 202 -5.17 -3.29 -21.73
N TYR A 203 -4.94 -2.04 -21.30
CA TYR A 203 -3.94 -1.69 -20.28
C TYR A 203 -4.11 -2.46 -18.96
N GLU A 204 -5.35 -2.64 -18.49
CA GLU A 204 -5.64 -3.41 -17.27
C GLU A 204 -5.28 -4.90 -17.40
N TYR A 205 -5.24 -5.43 -18.63
CA TYR A 205 -4.83 -6.81 -18.92
C TYR A 205 -3.32 -6.96 -19.15
N GLN A 206 -2.57 -5.84 -19.20
CA GLN A 206 -1.12 -5.83 -19.44
C GLN A 206 -0.29 -5.90 -18.14
N TYR A 207 -0.87 -6.34 -17.01
CA TYR A 207 -0.18 -6.37 -15.71
C TYR A 207 1.19 -7.08 -15.74
N GLN A 208 1.39 -8.07 -16.62
CA GLN A 208 2.67 -8.75 -16.79
C GLN A 208 3.74 -7.92 -17.52
N LEU A 209 3.36 -6.93 -18.33
CA LEU A 209 4.28 -5.95 -18.94
C LEU A 209 4.80 -4.93 -17.91
N HIS A 210 4.07 -4.76 -16.80
CA HIS A 210 4.50 -3.97 -15.64
C HIS A 210 5.33 -4.77 -14.63
N ASN A 211 5.61 -6.04 -14.93
CA ASN A 211 6.50 -6.85 -14.12
C ASN A 211 7.95 -6.44 -14.45
N PHE A 212 8.54 -5.56 -13.64
CA PHE A 212 9.92 -5.04 -13.79
C PHE A 212 11.01 -6.10 -13.54
N GLY A 213 10.75 -7.37 -13.85
CA GLY A 213 11.75 -8.44 -13.87
C GLY A 213 12.04 -9.11 -12.53
N GLN A 214 11.16 -9.01 -11.52
CA GLN A 214 11.35 -9.70 -10.24
C GLN A 214 10.67 -11.07 -10.15
N GLU A 215 9.67 -11.38 -10.99
CA GLU A 215 8.93 -12.66 -10.92
C GLU A 215 8.90 -13.50 -12.20
N GLY A 216 9.77 -13.23 -13.18
CA GLY A 216 10.02 -14.19 -14.27
C GLY A 216 8.84 -14.51 -15.22
N GLY A 217 7.90 -13.58 -15.41
CA GLY A 217 6.87 -13.70 -16.45
C GLY A 217 7.45 -13.51 -17.85
N SER A 218 7.17 -14.42 -18.77
CA SER A 218 7.48 -14.29 -20.20
C SER A 218 6.31 -13.65 -20.94
N ALA A 219 6.56 -12.52 -21.60
CA ALA A 219 5.57 -11.63 -22.24
C ALA A 219 4.70 -12.24 -23.38
N ASP A 220 4.87 -13.51 -23.71
CA ASP A 220 4.35 -14.14 -24.94
C ASP A 220 3.14 -15.08 -24.71
N ALA A 221 2.71 -15.30 -23.46
CA ALA A 221 1.70 -16.33 -23.18
C ALA A 221 0.24 -15.93 -23.51
N ASP A 222 -0.04 -14.63 -23.67
CA ASP A 222 -1.42 -14.12 -23.56
C ASP A 222 -1.91 -13.36 -24.80
N ILE A 223 -1.02 -12.93 -25.71
CA ILE A 223 -1.41 -12.38 -27.03
C ILE A 223 -2.19 -13.46 -27.82
N ASP A 224 -1.84 -14.72 -27.60
CA ASP A 224 -2.42 -15.88 -28.29
C ASP A 224 -3.78 -16.32 -27.70
N TRP A 225 -4.26 -15.75 -26.58
CA TRP A 225 -5.54 -16.16 -25.98
C TRP A 225 -6.74 -15.83 -26.88
N ASN A 226 -6.71 -14.67 -27.54
CA ASN A 226 -7.75 -14.31 -28.51
C ASN A 226 -7.58 -15.07 -29.83
N GLU A 227 -6.36 -15.38 -30.25
CA GLU A 227 -6.09 -16.18 -31.45
C GLU A 227 -6.52 -17.65 -31.28
N SER A 228 -6.30 -18.24 -30.10
CA SER A 228 -6.69 -19.61 -29.78
C SER A 228 -8.22 -19.80 -29.67
N ASN A 229 -8.96 -18.80 -29.17
CA ASN A 229 -10.43 -18.83 -29.14
C ASN A 229 -11.09 -18.67 -30.53
N LEU A 230 -10.42 -17.98 -31.46
CA LEU A 230 -10.85 -17.91 -32.85
C LEU A 230 -10.72 -19.27 -33.56
N HIS A 231 -9.68 -20.05 -33.24
CA HIS A 231 -9.51 -21.40 -33.76
C HIS A 231 -10.46 -22.44 -33.15
N GLN A 232 -10.86 -22.30 -31.89
CA GLN A 232 -11.83 -23.23 -31.26
C GLN A 232 -13.25 -23.09 -31.81
N ARG A 233 -13.66 -21.91 -32.30
CA ARG A 233 -14.99 -21.71 -32.90
C ARG A 233 -15.14 -22.27 -34.31
N ALA A 234 -14.03 -22.63 -34.97
CA ALA A 234 -14.05 -23.22 -36.31
C ALA A 234 -14.16 -24.76 -36.32
N LEU A 235 -14.11 -25.43 -35.17
CA LEU A 235 -14.16 -26.90 -35.05
C LEU A 235 -15.52 -27.37 -34.52
N VAL A 236 -16.59 -27.09 -35.26
CA VAL A 236 -17.86 -27.81 -35.14
C VAL A 236 -18.12 -28.51 -36.47
N SER A 237 -17.70 -29.77 -36.59
CA SER A 237 -18.33 -30.80 -37.45
C SER A 237 -17.66 -32.18 -37.32
N TYR A 238 -18.46 -33.12 -36.80
CA TYR A 238 -18.41 -34.59 -36.85
C TYR A 238 -17.64 -35.42 -35.79
N PRO A 239 -18.23 -36.58 -35.38
CA PRO A 239 -17.77 -37.40 -34.27
C PRO A 239 -16.82 -38.51 -34.73
N THR A 240 -15.79 -38.82 -33.94
CA THR A 240 -15.08 -40.11 -34.03
C THR A 240 -14.63 -40.53 -32.64
N VAL A 241 -15.02 -41.76 -32.27
CA VAL A 241 -14.67 -42.48 -31.05
C VAL A 241 -13.48 -43.39 -31.34
N ALA A 242 -12.47 -43.40 -30.47
CA ALA A 242 -11.66 -44.56 -30.01
C ALA A 242 -10.50 -44.03 -29.14
N LEU A 243 -10.53 -44.24 -27.81
CA LEU A 243 -9.89 -45.35 -27.07
C LEU A 243 -8.36 -45.39 -27.18
N MET A 244 -7.66 -45.03 -26.10
CA MET A 244 -6.74 -45.94 -25.41
C MET A 244 -6.39 -45.47 -23.99
N ASP A 245 -6.27 -46.48 -23.14
CA ASP A 245 -6.20 -46.53 -21.68
C ASP A 245 -4.74 -46.56 -21.19
N ALA A 246 -4.43 -45.84 -20.11
CA ALA A 246 -3.43 -46.24 -19.11
C ALA A 246 -3.60 -45.48 -17.77
N ARG A 247 -4.47 -46.02 -16.93
CA ARG A 247 -4.28 -46.31 -15.47
C ARG A 247 -3.69 -45.25 -14.49
N ILE A 248 -4.62 -44.62 -13.74
CA ILE A 248 -4.77 -44.40 -12.26
C ILE A 248 -3.61 -43.74 -11.41
N PRO A 249 -3.87 -43.22 -10.17
CA PRO A 249 -4.28 -41.85 -9.84
C PRO A 249 -3.38 -41.14 -8.80
N ALA A 250 -3.50 -39.81 -8.68
CA ALA A 250 -3.38 -39.14 -7.39
C ALA A 250 -4.43 -38.01 -7.32
N ARG A 251 -5.33 -38.08 -6.34
CA ARG A 251 -6.32 -37.04 -6.06
C ARG A 251 -5.61 -35.79 -5.53
N PRO A 252 -5.90 -34.58 -6.05
CA PRO A 252 -5.70 -33.37 -5.27
C PRO A 252 -6.91 -33.17 -4.34
N SER A 253 -6.62 -32.90 -3.08
CA SER A 253 -7.59 -32.54 -2.05
C SER A 253 -8.34 -31.26 -2.41
N ARG A 254 -9.61 -31.22 -2.02
CA ARG A 254 -10.46 -30.03 -2.03
C ARG A 254 -9.91 -28.97 -1.08
N THR A 255 -9.08 -28.05 -1.57
CA THR A 255 -8.76 -26.81 -0.82
C THR A 255 -8.52 -25.59 -1.70
N CYS A 256 -8.65 -25.71 -3.03
CA CYS A 256 -8.45 -24.59 -3.95
C CYS A 256 -9.79 -24.09 -4.52
N ARG A 257 -10.63 -23.47 -3.69
CA ARG A 257 -11.75 -22.60 -4.12
C ARG A 257 -12.13 -21.65 -2.98
N LYS A 258 -11.33 -20.60 -2.77
CA LYS A 258 -11.77 -19.44 -1.99
C LYS A 258 -10.95 -18.15 -2.21
N LEU A 259 -10.43 -17.92 -3.42
CA LEU A 259 -9.67 -16.71 -3.76
C LEU A 259 -10.26 -15.92 -4.95
N GLU A 260 -11.57 -15.98 -5.17
CA GLU A 260 -12.24 -15.22 -6.27
C GLU A 260 -13.29 -14.21 -5.79
N ARG A 261 -13.24 -13.80 -4.52
CA ARG A 261 -14.10 -12.69 -4.04
C ARG A 261 -13.36 -11.89 -3.00
N LEU A 262 -12.53 -10.94 -3.42
CA LEU A 262 -12.34 -9.64 -2.76
C LEU A 262 -11.32 -8.79 -3.55
N VAL A 263 -11.64 -8.41 -4.78
CA VAL A 263 -11.10 -7.21 -5.41
C VAL A 263 -12.22 -6.58 -6.24
N ILE A 264 -13.09 -5.84 -5.55
CA ILE A 264 -13.88 -4.71 -6.08
C ILE A 264 -14.00 -3.70 -4.95
#